data_AF-A0A7R9PDE1-F1
#
_entry.id   AF-A0A7R9PDE1-F1
#
_cell.length_a   1.000
_cell.length_b   1.000
_cell.length_c   1.000
_cell.angle_alpha   90.00
_cell.angle_beta   90.00
_cell.angle_gamma   90.00
#
_symmetry.space_group_name_H-M   'P 1'
#
loop_
_entity.id
_entity.type
_entity.pdbx_description
1 polymer ?
#
loop_
_entity_poly.entity_id
_entity_poly.type
_entity_poly.pdbx_seq_one_letter_code
_entity_poly.pdbx_strand_id
1 'polypeptide(L)'
;MPERRPLLQSFRTRQRCCNYVRGHIFAVGGLTKTGDSVSTVEVFDPAAGRWQLAEAMSMMRSRVGVAVMRNKLYALGGYNGQERLSAVEVFDPLKRVWNRITSMRCRRSAVGAAAFNDQLFACGGYDGVSSLNTVECYTPDNDNWTPVASMLKHRSAGGVAAFQGFIYALGGHDGLSIFDSV
;
A
#
# COMPACT_ATOMS: atom_id res chain seq x y z
N MET A 1 8.00 20.97 25.32
CA MET A 1 6.90 21.23 26.29
C MET A 1 5.94 20.03 26.42
N PRO A 2 6.36 18.91 27.02
CA PRO A 2 5.51 17.73 27.25
C PRO A 2 4.51 17.90 28.40
N GLU A 3 4.81 18.81 29.33
CA GLU A 3 4.14 18.98 30.62
C GLU A 3 2.72 19.57 30.53
N ARG A 4 2.35 20.16 29.39
CA ARG A 4 1.01 20.75 29.18
C ARG A 4 -0.01 19.78 28.57
N ARG A 5 0.42 18.59 28.16
CA ARG A 5 -0.47 17.56 27.57
C ARG A 5 -1.62 17.10 28.49
N PRO A 6 -1.44 16.97 29.82
CA PRO A 6 -2.54 16.61 30.72
C PRO A 6 -3.65 17.67 30.76
N LEU A 7 -3.32 18.94 30.50
CA LEU A 7 -4.24 20.08 30.58
C LEU A 7 -5.11 20.23 29.32
N LEU A 8 -4.83 19.46 28.27
CA LEU A 8 -5.58 19.47 27.00
C LEU A 8 -6.64 18.35 26.92
N GLN A 9 -6.93 17.64 28.03
CA GLN A 9 -7.97 16.62 28.10
C GLN A 9 -9.35 17.27 28.22
N SER A 10 -10.05 17.40 27.10
CA SER A 10 -11.46 17.80 27.01
C SER A 10 -12.30 16.60 26.52
N PHE A 11 -13.63 16.69 26.57
CA PHE A 11 -14.52 15.67 25.96
C PHE A 11 -14.17 15.39 24.48
N ARG A 12 -13.61 16.38 23.76
CA ARG A 12 -13.18 16.24 22.35
C ARG A 12 -11.82 15.56 22.16
N THR A 13 -11.02 15.40 23.22
CA THR A 13 -9.67 14.83 23.18
C THR A 13 -9.52 13.63 24.11
N ARG A 14 -10.59 12.83 24.28
CA ARG A 14 -10.42 11.46 24.77
C ARG A 14 -9.71 10.63 23.72
N GLN A 15 -8.70 9.86 24.13
CA GLN A 15 -8.17 8.78 23.32
C GLN A 15 -9.35 7.91 22.88
N ARG A 16 -9.52 7.72 21.57
CA ARG A 16 -10.47 6.75 21.05
C ARG A 16 -9.93 5.37 21.39
N CYS A 17 -10.18 4.91 22.61
CA CYS A 17 -9.90 3.54 23.01
C CYS A 17 -10.93 2.66 22.30
N CYS A 18 -10.59 2.24 21.08
CA CYS A 18 -11.37 1.26 20.36
C CYS A 18 -11.10 -0.09 21.03
N ASN A 19 -11.96 -0.50 21.97
CA ASN A 19 -11.90 -1.80 22.63
C ASN A 19 -12.31 -2.96 21.71
N TYR A 20 -12.51 -2.68 20.42
CA TYR A 20 -12.89 -3.65 19.39
C TYR A 20 -12.11 -3.34 18.11
N VAL A 21 -10.88 -3.81 18.03
CA VAL A 21 -10.16 -3.81 16.75
C VAL A 21 -10.67 -4.99 15.94
N ARG A 22 -11.39 -4.70 14.85
CA ARG A 22 -11.81 -5.73 13.89
C ARG A 22 -10.66 -5.99 12.93
N GLY A 23 -10.11 -7.20 12.98
CA GLY A 23 -9.10 -7.68 12.04
C GLY A 23 -7.65 -7.58 12.55
N HIS A 24 -6.73 -7.99 11.68
CA HIS A 24 -5.28 -7.97 11.93
C HIS A 24 -4.63 -6.82 11.15
N ILE A 25 -3.46 -6.37 11.60
CA ILE A 25 -2.62 -5.43 10.84
C ILE A 25 -1.50 -6.24 10.18
N PHE A 26 -1.25 -6.01 8.90
CA PHE A 26 -0.14 -6.65 8.18
C PHE A 26 0.91 -5.61 7.80
N ALA A 27 2.17 -5.92 8.07
CA ALA A 27 3.34 -5.21 7.53
C ALA A 27 3.94 -6.08 6.42
N VAL A 28 4.08 -5.52 5.22
CA VAL A 28 4.37 -6.29 4.00
C VAL A 28 5.66 -5.77 3.35
N GLY A 29 6.68 -6.61 3.26
CA GLY A 29 7.95 -6.29 2.60
C GLY A 29 8.72 -5.17 3.30
N GLY A 30 9.31 -4.27 2.51
CA GLY A 30 10.11 -3.15 3.01
C GLY A 30 11.61 -3.32 2.80
N LEU A 31 12.40 -2.67 3.65
CA LEU A 31 13.85 -2.66 3.61
C LEU A 31 14.41 -3.07 4.98
N THR A 32 15.52 -3.82 4.98
CA THR A 32 16.34 -4.03 6.17
C THR A 32 17.04 -2.73 6.59
N LYS A 33 17.69 -2.75 7.75
CA LYS A 33 18.56 -1.64 8.21
C LYS A 33 19.73 -1.37 7.25
N THR A 34 20.17 -2.38 6.49
CA THR A 34 21.25 -2.29 5.49
C THR A 34 20.75 -1.82 4.12
N GLY A 35 19.43 -1.68 3.93
CA GLY A 35 18.83 -1.25 2.67
C GLY A 35 18.51 -2.39 1.70
N ASP A 36 18.52 -3.64 2.17
CA ASP A 36 18.16 -4.80 1.35
C ASP A 36 16.64 -4.95 1.32
N SER A 37 16.07 -5.22 0.15
CA SER A 37 14.64 -5.47 0.01
C SER A 37 14.27 -6.82 0.62
N VAL A 38 13.13 -6.90 1.30
CA VAL A 38 12.67 -8.14 1.94
C VAL A 38 11.31 -8.59 1.42
N SER A 39 11.04 -9.89 1.50
CA SER A 39 9.73 -10.49 1.22
C SER A 39 8.92 -10.80 2.48
N THR A 40 9.49 -10.52 3.66
CA THR A 40 8.90 -10.83 4.95
C THR A 40 7.57 -10.12 5.15
N VAL A 41 6.63 -10.82 5.77
CA VAL A 41 5.33 -10.27 6.16
C VAL A 41 5.15 -10.51 7.64
N GLU A 42 4.75 -9.48 8.37
CA GLU A 42 4.43 -9.57 9.79
C GLU A 42 2.95 -9.30 9.99
N VAL A 43 2.34 -9.97 10.95
CA VAL A 43 0.95 -9.80 11.32
C VAL A 43 0.84 -9.44 12.80
N PHE A 44 0.15 -8.35 13.10
CA PHE A 44 -0.21 -7.97 14.45
C PHE A 44 -1.60 -8.51 14.76
N ASP A 45 -1.69 -9.30 15.83
CA ASP A 45 -2.95 -9.69 16.44
C ASP A 45 -3.26 -8.72 17.59
N PRO A 46 -4.27 -7.83 17.44
CA PRO A 46 -4.65 -6.90 18.49
C PRO A 46 -5.22 -7.57 19.75
N ALA A 47 -5.78 -8.78 19.63
CA ALA A 47 -6.30 -9.53 20.77
C ALA A 47 -5.17 -10.15 21.60
N ALA A 48 -4.13 -10.66 20.93
CA ALA A 48 -2.93 -11.18 21.60
C ALA A 48 -1.89 -10.11 21.94
N GLY A 49 -2.01 -8.90 21.38
CA GLY A 49 -1.11 -7.77 21.61
C GLY A 49 0.32 -7.99 21.10
N ARG A 50 0.52 -8.82 20.07
CA ARG A 50 1.85 -9.17 19.56
C ARG A 50 1.92 -9.27 18.04
N TRP A 51 3.11 -8.97 17.52
CA TRP A 51 3.49 -9.25 16.13
C TRP A 51 3.99 -10.69 15.99
N GLN A 52 3.71 -11.31 14.86
CA GLN A 52 4.17 -12.64 14.48
C GLN A 52 4.55 -12.64 13.00
N LEU A 53 5.43 -13.56 12.59
CA LEU A 53 5.70 -13.78 11.17
C LEU A 53 4.47 -14.40 10.50
N ALA A 54 4.11 -13.87 9.35
CA ALA A 54 3.15 -14.46 8.43
C ALA A 54 3.91 -15.05 7.22
N GLU A 55 3.17 -15.68 6.32
CA GLU A 55 3.72 -16.23 5.10
C GLU A 55 4.39 -15.15 4.28
N ALA A 56 5.64 -15.39 3.90
CA ALA A 56 6.42 -14.46 3.09
C ALA A 56 5.90 -14.43 1.65
N MET A 57 6.03 -13.28 0.99
CA MET A 57 5.79 -13.16 -0.44
C MET A 57 6.80 -13.99 -1.23
N SER A 58 6.47 -14.36 -2.47
CA SER A 58 7.41 -15.06 -3.36
C SER A 58 8.54 -14.16 -3.87
N MET A 59 8.33 -12.83 -3.86
CA MET A 59 9.31 -11.85 -4.28
C MET A 59 9.60 -10.83 -3.16
N MET A 60 10.84 -10.37 -3.10
CA MET A 60 11.22 -9.24 -2.23
C MET A 60 10.62 -7.95 -2.78
N ARG A 61 10.06 -7.11 -1.91
CA ARG A 61 9.40 -5.86 -2.33
C ARG A 61 9.66 -4.75 -1.33
N SER A 62 10.54 -3.82 -1.67
CA SER A 62 10.58 -2.51 -1.05
C SER A 62 9.71 -1.51 -1.82
N ARG A 63 9.24 -0.45 -1.14
CA ARG A 63 8.37 0.58 -1.75
C ARG A 63 7.13 -0.02 -2.44
N VAL A 64 6.57 -1.07 -1.83
CA VAL A 64 5.41 -1.82 -2.31
C VAL A 64 4.12 -1.03 -2.05
N GLY A 65 3.17 -1.09 -2.97
CA GLY A 65 1.80 -0.62 -2.72
C GLY A 65 0.97 -1.75 -2.14
N VAL A 66 0.16 -1.48 -1.12
CA VAL A 66 -0.65 -2.50 -0.45
C VAL A 66 -2.11 -2.06 -0.42
N ALA A 67 -3.01 -2.98 -0.75
CA ALA A 67 -4.45 -2.75 -0.66
C ALA A 67 -5.17 -4.01 -0.19
N VAL A 68 -6.33 -3.84 0.44
CA VAL A 68 -7.18 -4.94 0.90
C VAL A 68 -8.50 -4.87 0.15
N MET A 69 -8.87 -5.96 -0.52
CA MET A 69 -10.11 -6.09 -1.29
C MET A 69 -10.64 -7.51 -1.16
N ARG A 70 -11.97 -7.68 -1.03
CA ARG A 70 -12.62 -9.00 -0.91
C ARG A 70 -11.94 -9.92 0.13
N ASN A 71 -11.57 -9.35 1.28
CA ASN A 71 -10.88 -10.03 2.40
C ASN A 71 -9.53 -10.69 2.01
N LYS A 72 -8.86 -10.17 0.98
CA LYS A 72 -7.53 -10.57 0.54
C LYS A 72 -6.59 -9.37 0.57
N LEU A 73 -5.32 -9.63 0.84
CA LEU A 73 -4.26 -8.61 0.89
C LEU A 73 -3.48 -8.66 -0.41
N TYR A 74 -3.34 -7.53 -1.09
CA TYR A 74 -2.66 -7.42 -2.38
C TYR A 74 -1.36 -6.62 -2.21
N ALA A 75 -0.27 -7.14 -2.76
CA ALA A 75 1.03 -6.49 -2.83
C ALA A 75 1.37 -6.14 -4.28
N LEU A 76 1.36 -4.84 -4.60
CA LEU A 76 1.48 -4.30 -5.94
C LEU A 76 2.88 -3.72 -6.17
N GLY A 77 3.57 -4.24 -7.19
CA GLY A 77 4.84 -3.69 -7.64
C GLY A 77 5.93 -3.67 -6.56
N GLY A 78 6.66 -2.56 -6.49
CA GLY A 78 7.81 -2.38 -5.61
C GLY A 78 9.15 -2.60 -6.32
N TYR A 79 10.21 -2.79 -5.53
CA TYR A 79 11.57 -3.03 -5.98
C TYR A 79 12.14 -4.26 -5.26
N ASN A 80 12.72 -5.20 -6.02
CA ASN A 80 13.23 -6.46 -5.47
C ASN A 80 14.74 -6.45 -5.17
N GLY A 81 15.39 -5.29 -5.16
CA GLY A 81 16.85 -5.18 -5.04
C GLY A 81 17.57 -5.14 -6.39
N GLN A 82 16.93 -5.53 -7.49
CA GLN A 82 17.51 -5.52 -8.84
C GLN A 82 16.67 -4.69 -9.83
N GLU A 83 15.35 -4.90 -9.84
CA GLU A 83 14.43 -4.24 -10.77
C GLU A 83 13.14 -3.79 -10.11
N ARG A 84 12.46 -2.85 -10.77
CA ARG A 84 11.13 -2.40 -10.40
C ARG A 84 10.11 -3.38 -10.96
N LEU A 85 9.14 -3.75 -10.15
CA LEU A 85 8.20 -4.82 -10.46
C LEU A 85 6.90 -4.25 -11.02
N SER A 86 6.35 -4.94 -12.03
CA SER A 86 4.92 -4.87 -12.37
C SER A 86 4.13 -6.03 -11.75
N ALA A 87 4.82 -7.02 -11.19
CA ALA A 87 4.22 -8.19 -10.58
C ALA A 87 3.30 -7.81 -9.42
N VAL A 88 2.19 -8.52 -9.28
CA VAL A 88 1.25 -8.36 -8.18
C VAL A 88 1.02 -9.74 -7.55
N GLU A 89 1.02 -9.78 -6.23
CA GLU A 89 0.71 -10.97 -5.45
C GLU A 89 -0.50 -10.72 -4.57
N VAL A 90 -1.30 -11.76 -4.36
CA VAL A 90 -2.46 -11.75 -3.46
C VAL A 90 -2.30 -12.82 -2.40
N PHE A 91 -2.48 -12.43 -1.14
CA PHE A 91 -2.52 -13.32 0.00
C PHE A 91 -3.95 -13.73 0.30
N ASP A 92 -4.19 -15.04 0.32
CA ASP A 92 -5.42 -15.63 0.83
C ASP A 92 -5.25 -15.98 2.31
N PRO A 93 -5.87 -15.25 3.26
CA PRO A 93 -5.69 -15.50 4.69
C PRO A 93 -6.30 -16.82 5.16
N LEU A 94 -7.25 -17.40 4.41
CA LEU A 94 -7.84 -18.71 4.74
C LEU A 94 -6.88 -19.84 4.39
N LYS A 95 -6.27 -19.75 3.21
CA LYS A 95 -5.31 -20.75 2.72
C LYS A 95 -3.88 -20.51 3.21
N ARG A 96 -3.60 -19.31 3.73
CA ARG A 96 -2.27 -18.83 4.11
C ARG A 96 -1.27 -19.04 2.98
N VAL A 97 -1.57 -18.53 1.80
CA VAL A 97 -0.67 -18.59 0.66
C VAL A 97 -0.71 -17.29 -0.14
N TRP A 98 0.45 -16.89 -0.63
CA TRP A 98 0.59 -15.87 -1.65
C TRP A 98 0.49 -16.53 -3.03
N ASN A 99 -0.29 -15.92 -3.92
CA ASN A 99 -0.37 -16.32 -5.31
C ASN A 99 -0.08 -15.11 -6.20
N ARG A 100 0.62 -15.34 -7.30
CA ARG A 100 0.80 -14.32 -8.33
C ARG A 100 -0.48 -14.21 -9.17
N ILE A 101 -0.90 -12.98 -9.43
CA ILE A 101 -2.00 -12.67 -10.35
C ILE A 101 -1.45 -11.97 -11.59
N THR A 102 -2.33 -11.59 -12.52
CA THR A 102 -1.92 -10.82 -13.69
C THR A 102 -1.16 -9.56 -13.28
N SER A 103 0.00 -9.36 -13.92
CA SER A 103 0.90 -8.24 -13.64
C SER A 103 0.34 -6.94 -14.21
N MET A 104 0.66 -5.81 -13.58
CA MET A 104 0.33 -4.48 -14.11
C MET A 104 0.99 -4.27 -15.48
N ARG A 105 0.47 -3.35 -16.31
CA ARG A 105 1.05 -3.05 -17.62
C ARG A 105 2.36 -2.29 -17.49
N CYS A 106 2.48 -1.47 -16.44
CA CYS A 106 3.70 -0.73 -16.14
C CYS A 106 4.37 -1.27 -14.87
N ARG A 107 5.71 -1.22 -14.83
CA ARG A 107 6.48 -1.44 -13.59
C ARG A 107 6.30 -0.22 -12.69
N ARG A 108 6.04 -0.44 -11.40
CA ARG A 108 5.76 0.65 -10.45
C ARG A 108 6.40 0.35 -9.11
N SER A 109 7.38 1.17 -8.70
CA SER A 109 7.84 1.23 -7.31
C SER A 109 7.33 2.51 -6.64
N ALA A 110 7.25 2.54 -5.31
CA ALA A 110 6.66 3.66 -4.56
C ALA A 110 5.25 4.05 -5.07
N VAL A 111 4.48 3.03 -5.43
CA VAL A 111 3.14 3.14 -6.01
C VAL A 111 2.11 3.38 -4.92
N GLY A 112 1.16 4.27 -5.18
CA GLY A 112 -0.01 4.41 -4.33
C GLY A 112 -1.05 3.38 -4.72
N ALA A 113 -1.57 2.62 -3.74
CA ALA A 113 -2.57 1.58 -3.97
C ALA A 113 -3.82 1.84 -3.14
N ALA A 114 -5.00 1.64 -3.73
CA ALA A 114 -6.26 1.67 -2.99
C ALA A 114 -7.25 0.67 -3.58
N ALA A 115 -8.15 0.17 -2.73
CA ALA A 115 -9.32 -0.58 -3.15
C ALA A 115 -10.54 0.34 -3.16
N PHE A 116 -11.32 0.30 -4.24
CA PHE A 116 -12.53 1.09 -4.38
C PHE A 116 -13.52 0.35 -5.31
N ASN A 117 -14.78 0.21 -4.89
CA ASN A 117 -15.84 -0.48 -5.65
C ASN A 117 -15.41 -1.86 -6.20
N ASP A 118 -14.88 -2.73 -5.31
CA ASP A 118 -14.40 -4.08 -5.64
C ASP A 118 -13.35 -4.15 -6.76
N GLN A 119 -12.59 -3.07 -6.94
CA GLN A 119 -11.45 -2.98 -7.84
C GLN A 119 -10.23 -2.42 -7.11
N LEU A 120 -9.03 -2.71 -7.64
CA LEU A 120 -7.78 -2.15 -7.13
C LEU A 120 -7.25 -1.09 -8.09
N PHE A 121 -6.77 0.01 -7.53
CA PHE A 121 -6.18 1.10 -8.29
C PHE A 121 -4.70 1.21 -7.95
N ALA A 122 -3.85 1.22 -8.97
CA ALA A 122 -2.43 1.51 -8.89
C ALA A 122 -2.19 2.90 -9.47
N CYS A 123 -1.91 3.88 -8.62
CA CYS A 123 -1.79 5.28 -8.99
C CYS A 123 -0.32 5.72 -8.94
N GLY A 124 0.21 6.17 -10.07
CA GLY A 124 1.57 6.71 -10.17
C GLY A 124 2.65 5.68 -9.84
N GLY A 125 3.66 6.10 -9.08
CA GLY A 125 4.87 5.34 -8.79
C GLY A 125 6.05 5.74 -9.69
N TYR A 126 7.13 4.95 -9.66
CA TYR A 126 8.35 5.17 -10.41
C TYR A 126 8.71 3.89 -11.17
N ASP A 127 8.84 3.97 -12.49
CA ASP A 127 9.10 2.83 -13.38
C ASP A 127 10.58 2.47 -13.52
N GLY A 128 11.46 3.34 -13.01
CA GLY A 128 12.90 3.22 -13.13
C GLY A 128 13.55 4.27 -14.02
N VAL A 129 12.75 5.05 -14.73
CA VAL A 129 13.15 6.17 -15.57
C VAL A 129 12.51 7.45 -15.04
N SER A 130 11.19 7.45 -14.83
CA SER A 130 10.43 8.63 -14.45
C SER A 130 9.31 8.32 -13.44
N SER A 131 8.89 9.36 -12.72
CA SER A 131 7.66 9.28 -11.93
C SER A 131 6.47 9.17 -12.88
N LEU A 132 5.46 8.40 -12.52
CA LEU A 132 4.29 8.15 -13.34
C LEU A 132 3.11 9.01 -12.88
N ASN A 133 2.32 9.49 -13.84
CA ASN A 133 0.98 10.03 -13.58
C ASN A 133 -0.13 9.04 -13.97
N THR A 134 0.22 7.95 -14.66
CA THR A 134 -0.74 6.94 -15.14
C THR A 134 -1.36 6.19 -13.98
N VAL A 135 -2.61 5.81 -14.17
CA VAL A 135 -3.38 5.00 -13.21
C VAL A 135 -3.90 3.77 -13.93
N GLU A 136 -3.80 2.62 -13.26
CA GLU A 136 -4.35 1.35 -13.76
C GLU A 136 -5.33 0.77 -12.75
N CYS A 137 -6.39 0.16 -13.25
CA CYS A 137 -7.45 -0.48 -12.48
C CYS A 137 -7.46 -1.99 -12.73
N TYR A 138 -7.45 -2.77 -11.66
CA TYR A 138 -7.57 -4.23 -11.69
C TYR A 138 -9.00 -4.66 -11.40
N THR A 139 -9.55 -5.47 -12.29
CA THR A 139 -10.84 -6.14 -12.10
C THR A 139 -10.59 -7.61 -11.75
N PRO A 140 -10.95 -8.06 -10.52
CA PRO A 140 -10.68 -9.43 -10.08
C PRO A 140 -11.48 -10.49 -10.86
N ASP A 141 -12.64 -10.14 -11.41
CA ASP A 141 -13.55 -11.09 -12.07
C ASP A 141 -13.01 -11.61 -13.41
N ASN A 142 -12.10 -10.88 -14.05
CA ASN A 142 -11.45 -11.27 -15.30
C ASN A 142 -9.91 -11.26 -15.22
N ASP A 143 -9.35 -11.11 -14.00
CA ASP A 143 -7.93 -11.03 -13.72
C ASP A 143 -7.17 -10.08 -14.68
N ASN A 144 -7.67 -8.86 -14.88
CA ASN A 144 -7.09 -7.95 -15.88
C ASN A 144 -6.86 -6.53 -15.35
N TRP A 145 -5.78 -5.92 -15.83
CA TRP A 145 -5.43 -4.51 -15.60
C TRP A 145 -5.80 -3.66 -16.82
N THR A 146 -6.54 -2.59 -16.56
CA THR A 146 -6.97 -1.61 -17.56
C THR A 146 -6.47 -0.21 -17.20
N PRO A 147 -5.95 0.57 -18.16
CA PRO A 147 -5.61 1.96 -17.92
C PRO A 147 -6.89 2.76 -17.69
N VAL A 148 -6.86 3.68 -16.74
CA VAL A 148 -7.92 4.66 -16.50
C VAL A 148 -7.36 6.07 -16.67
N ALA A 149 -8.16 7.10 -16.41
CA ALA A 149 -7.72 8.48 -16.50
C ALA A 149 -6.46 8.73 -15.66
N SER A 150 -5.42 9.25 -16.31
CA SER A 150 -4.17 9.64 -15.64
C SER A 150 -4.38 10.84 -14.71
N MET A 151 -3.55 10.94 -13.68
CA MET A 151 -3.44 12.14 -12.87
C MET A 151 -2.84 13.30 -13.69
N LEU A 152 -3.15 14.54 -13.30
CA LEU A 152 -2.56 15.73 -13.91
C LEU A 152 -1.06 15.88 -13.59
N LYS A 153 -0.63 15.39 -12.43
CA LYS A 153 0.77 15.43 -11.98
C LYS A 153 1.35 14.03 -11.88
N HIS A 154 2.62 13.90 -12.22
CA HIS A 154 3.41 12.70 -11.95
C HIS A 154 3.66 12.59 -10.45
N ARG A 155 3.44 11.42 -9.85
CA ARG A 155 3.57 11.23 -8.40
C ARG A 155 4.20 9.87 -8.09
N SER A 156 5.34 9.87 -7.43
CA SER A 156 5.87 8.71 -6.70
C SER A 156 5.93 9.00 -5.20
N ALA A 157 5.88 7.94 -4.38
CA ALA A 157 5.91 8.04 -2.91
C ALA A 157 4.79 8.93 -2.31
N GLY A 158 3.65 9.00 -3.00
CA GLY A 158 2.43 9.64 -2.51
C GLY A 158 1.54 8.65 -1.74
N GLY A 159 0.65 9.19 -0.91
CA GLY A 159 -0.40 8.41 -0.25
C GLY A 159 -1.62 8.30 -1.16
N VAL A 160 -2.28 7.14 -1.19
CA VAL A 160 -3.54 6.95 -1.91
C VAL A 160 -4.56 6.30 -1.01
N ALA A 161 -5.77 6.86 -0.97
CA ALA A 161 -6.85 6.36 -0.14
C ALA A 161 -8.20 6.54 -0.83
N ALA A 162 -9.12 5.59 -0.60
CA ALA A 162 -10.51 5.73 -0.99
C ALA A 162 -11.32 6.33 0.17
N PHE A 163 -12.12 7.36 -0.11
CA PHE A 163 -12.99 7.99 0.88
C PHE A 163 -14.21 8.60 0.20
N GLN A 164 -15.41 8.39 0.77
CA GLN A 164 -16.66 9.00 0.32
C GLN A 164 -16.92 8.98 -1.21
N GLY A 165 -16.63 7.85 -1.87
CA GLY A 165 -16.87 7.70 -3.31
C GLY A 165 -15.75 8.19 -4.22
N PHE A 166 -14.61 8.63 -3.66
CA PHE A 166 -13.47 9.13 -4.41
C PHE A 166 -12.18 8.41 -4.02
N ILE A 167 -11.22 8.43 -4.94
CA ILE A 167 -9.83 8.04 -4.68
C ILE A 167 -9.00 9.32 -4.62
N TYR A 168 -8.31 9.53 -3.50
CA TYR A 168 -7.45 10.67 -3.26
C TYR A 168 -5.99 10.24 -3.44
N ALA A 169 -5.23 11.03 -4.19
CA ALA A 169 -3.78 10.90 -4.30
C ALA A 169 -3.11 12.14 -3.71
N LEU A 170 -2.36 11.96 -2.63
CA LEU A 170 -1.87 12.99 -1.74
C LEU A 170 -0.33 13.02 -1.75
N GLY A 171 0.24 14.22 -1.76
CA GLY A 171 1.69 14.45 -1.77
C GLY A 171 2.44 13.72 -2.90
N GLY A 172 3.61 13.19 -2.55
CA GLY A 172 4.56 12.57 -3.47
C GLY A 172 5.52 13.58 -4.12
N HIS A 173 6.26 13.12 -5.12
CA HIS A 173 7.14 13.95 -5.94
C HIS A 173 7.11 13.51 -7.40
N ASP A 174 7.50 14.40 -8.31
CA ASP A 174 7.68 14.09 -9.75
C ASP A 174 9.14 13.74 -10.11
N GLY A 175 10.07 13.94 -9.17
CA GLY A 175 11.51 13.78 -9.38
C GLY A 175 12.27 15.10 -9.38
N LEU A 176 11.56 16.22 -9.44
CA LEU A 176 12.09 17.57 -9.31
C LEU A 176 11.58 18.25 -8.03
N SER A 177 10.27 18.20 -7.79
CA SER A 177 9.60 18.88 -6.70
C SER A 177 8.88 17.89 -5.78
N ILE A 178 8.99 18.11 -4.46
CA ILE A 178 8.16 17.46 -3.44
C ILE A 178 6.88 18.28 -3.31
N PHE A 179 5.72 17.63 -3.35
CA PHE A 179 4.43 18.31 -3.28
C PHE A 179 3.95 18.52 -1.85
N ASP A 180 3.38 19.69 -1.58
CA ASP A 180 2.69 20.07 -0.34
C ASP A 180 1.18 19.77 -0.37
N SER A 181 0.68 19.15 -1.46
CA SER A 181 -0.75 18.87 -1.63
C SER A 181 -1.24 17.87 -0.58
N VAL A 182 -2.06 18.34 0.36
CA VAL A 182 -2.84 17.59 1.34
C VAL A 182 -4.31 17.99 1.22
#